data_AF-A0A9P1D4N6-F1
#
_entry.id   AF-A0A9P1D4N6-F1
#
_cell.length_a   1.000
_cell.length_b   1.000
_cell.length_c   1.000
_cell.angle_alpha   90.00
_cell.angle_beta   90.00
_cell.angle_gamma   90.00
#
_symmetry.space_group_name_H-M   'P 1'
#
loop_
_entity.id
_entity.type
_entity.pdbx_description
1 polymer ?
#
loop_
_entity_poly.entity_id
_entity_poly.type
_entity_poly.pdbx_seq_one_letter_code
_entity_poly.pdbx_strand_id
1 'polypeptide(L)'
;AETAGKSVFIKFYAPWCGHCKKLKPDWDKLMDEINGGPGSLVADVDCTGEGQSLCQKHGVGGYPTLKYGDPGDLQDYQGGRDFNSLKKFAEENLGPTCGPANLDLCSDEVKKKIEGYMVMSPDRLEGKIRNAIRIVEEEVPFMKKVSAHMKKAKSEL
;
A
#
# COMPACT_ATOMS: atom_id res chain seq x y z
N ALA A 1 12.25 -5.41 8.99
CA ALA A 1 11.78 -5.58 7.61
C ALA A 1 12.35 -4.45 6.78
N GLU A 2 12.89 -4.74 5.60
CA GLU A 2 13.57 -3.78 4.72
C GLU A 2 12.70 -2.57 4.28
N THR A 3 11.39 -2.70 4.46
CA THR A 3 10.33 -1.74 4.14
C THR A 3 9.88 -0.86 5.31
N ALA A 4 10.38 -1.08 6.53
CA ALA A 4 9.91 -0.34 7.71
C ALA A 4 10.25 1.17 7.60
N GLY A 5 9.23 2.02 7.75
CA GLY A 5 9.36 3.47 7.64
C GLY A 5 9.61 3.99 6.22
N LYS A 6 9.38 3.14 5.20
CA LYS A 6 9.54 3.49 3.79
C LYS A 6 8.21 3.40 3.06
N SER A 7 7.96 4.35 2.16
CA SER A 7 7.04 4.09 1.06
C SER A 7 7.73 3.22 0.01
N VAL A 8 6.95 2.40 -0.68
CA VAL A 8 7.45 1.47 -1.69
C VAL A 8 6.85 1.77 -3.05
N PHE A 9 7.57 1.40 -4.11
CA PHE A 9 7.05 1.31 -5.47
C PHE A 9 7.42 -0.06 -6.04
N ILE A 10 6.42 -0.89 -6.29
CA ILE A 10 6.59 -2.33 -6.55
C ILE A 10 6.10 -2.66 -7.95
N LYS A 11 6.95 -3.36 -8.71
CA LYS A 11 6.60 -4.02 -9.97
C LYS A 11 6.28 -5.48 -9.70
N PHE A 12 5.00 -5.83 -9.76
CA PHE A 12 4.54 -7.21 -9.75
C PHE A 12 4.61 -7.78 -11.17
N TYR A 13 5.34 -8.89 -11.35
CA TYR A 13 5.67 -9.40 -12.68
C TYR A 13 5.65 -10.93 -12.77
N ALA A 14 5.73 -11.40 -14.02
CA ALA A 14 6.04 -12.79 -14.36
C ALA A 14 7.24 -12.83 -15.33
N PRO A 15 8.21 -13.75 -15.16
CA PRO A 15 9.45 -13.77 -15.97
C PRO A 15 9.23 -13.96 -17.48
N TRP A 16 8.15 -14.64 -17.85
CA TRP A 16 7.80 -14.91 -19.25
C TRP A 16 7.00 -13.79 -19.92
N CYS A 17 6.49 -12.81 -19.16
CA CYS A 17 5.65 -11.75 -19.71
C CYS A 17 6.46 -10.77 -20.58
N GLY A 18 6.07 -10.62 -21.85
CA GLY A 18 6.73 -9.72 -22.80
C GLY A 18 6.68 -8.25 -22.37
N HIS A 19 5.59 -7.79 -21.77
CA HIS A 19 5.47 -6.42 -21.25
C HIS A 19 6.38 -6.18 -20.03
N CYS A 20 6.58 -7.19 -19.17
CA CYS A 20 7.52 -7.13 -18.06
C CYS A 20 8.97 -7.01 -18.55
N LYS A 21 9.34 -7.80 -19.56
CA LYS A 21 10.67 -7.73 -20.18
C LYS A 21 10.94 -6.36 -20.79
N LYS A 22 9.95 -5.74 -21.43
CA LYS A 22 10.06 -4.38 -21.99
C LYS A 22 10.24 -3.30 -20.92
N LEU A 23 9.56 -3.43 -19.77
CA LEU A 23 9.67 -2.49 -18.66
C LEU A 23 10.96 -2.66 -17.84
N LYS A 24 11.53 -3.87 -17.82
CA LYS A 24 12.65 -4.21 -16.93
C LYS A 24 13.84 -3.23 -16.99
N PRO A 25 14.35 -2.80 -18.16
CA PRO A 25 15.51 -1.90 -18.19
C PRO A 25 15.25 -0.56 -17.47
N ASP A 26 14.09 0.05 -17.70
CA ASP A 26 13.72 1.31 -17.05
C ASP A 26 13.47 1.12 -15.55
N TRP A 27 12.89 -0.02 -15.16
CA TRP A 27 12.65 -0.36 -13.76
C TRP A 27 13.95 -0.62 -12.99
N ASP A 28 14.89 -1.37 -13.57
CA ASP A 28 16.20 -1.64 -12.97
C ASP A 28 16.97 -0.33 -12.76
N LYS A 29 16.97 0.55 -13.76
CA LYS A 29 17.56 1.88 -13.64
C LYS A 29 16.90 2.73 -12.54
N LEU A 30 15.57 2.66 -12.40
CA LEU A 30 14.86 3.36 -11.34
C LEU A 30 15.26 2.84 -9.95
N MET A 31 15.41 1.52 -9.79
CA MET A 31 15.86 0.93 -8.52
C MET A 31 17.26 1.41 -8.15
N ASP A 32 18.18 1.45 -9.12
CA ASP A 32 19.55 1.94 -8.92
C ASP A 32 19.58 3.41 -8.46
N GLU A 33 18.72 4.27 -9.02
CA GLU A 33 18.70 5.70 -8.66
C GLU A 33 17.99 5.99 -7.33
N ILE A 34 16.93 5.26 -6.98
CA ILE A 34 16.07 5.59 -5.81
C ILE A 34 16.49 4.86 -4.53
N ASN A 35 16.93 3.60 -4.61
CA ASN A 35 17.13 2.77 -3.41
C ASN A 35 18.33 3.17 -2.54
N GLY A 36 19.15 4.13 -3.00
CA GLY A 36 20.23 4.71 -2.19
C GLY A 36 19.75 5.75 -1.16
N GLY A 37 18.50 6.21 -1.24
CA GLY A 37 17.94 7.24 -0.36
C GLY A 37 17.20 6.70 0.87
N PRO A 38 17.07 7.50 1.95
CA PRO A 38 16.23 7.14 3.09
C PRO A 38 14.74 7.24 2.73
N GLY A 39 13.93 6.34 3.29
CA GLY A 39 12.46 6.44 3.23
C GLY A 39 11.78 5.94 1.96
N SER A 40 12.53 5.50 0.94
CA SER A 40 11.98 4.97 -0.31
C SER A 40 12.52 3.59 -0.62
N LEU A 41 11.71 2.75 -1.26
CA LEU A 41 12.15 1.48 -1.82
C LEU A 41 11.39 1.16 -3.11
N VAL A 42 12.12 1.05 -4.21
CA VAL A 42 11.63 0.50 -5.47
C VAL A 42 12.04 -0.96 -5.53
N ALA A 43 11.08 -1.87 -5.77
CA ALA A 43 11.33 -3.30 -5.75
C ALA A 43 10.54 -4.02 -6.83
N ASP A 44 10.87 -5.29 -7.08
CA ASP A 44 10.06 -6.17 -7.89
C ASP A 44 9.71 -7.47 -7.18
N VAL A 45 8.57 -8.04 -7.58
CA VAL A 45 8.02 -9.26 -6.98
C VAL A 45 7.63 -10.20 -8.11
N ASP A 46 8.30 -11.35 -8.15
CA ASP A 46 7.95 -12.45 -9.04
C ASP A 46 6.69 -13.17 -8.50
N CYS A 47 5.58 -12.98 -9.21
CA CYS A 47 4.30 -13.58 -8.87
C CYS A 47 4.17 -15.05 -9.29
N THR A 48 5.20 -15.62 -9.91
CA THR A 48 5.24 -17.03 -10.34
C THR A 48 6.05 -17.92 -9.39
N GLY A 49 6.80 -17.31 -8.47
CA GLY A 49 7.56 -18.01 -7.44
C GLY A 49 7.04 -17.70 -6.03
N GLU A 50 7.97 -17.46 -5.10
CA GLU A 50 7.68 -17.21 -3.67
C GLU A 50 6.78 -15.99 -3.43
N GLY A 51 6.74 -15.03 -4.37
CA GLY A 51 5.91 -13.83 -4.30
C GLY A 51 4.44 -14.02 -4.60
N GLN A 52 3.99 -15.22 -5.00
CA GLN A 52 2.62 -15.47 -5.45
C GLN A 52 1.56 -15.05 -4.41
N SER A 53 1.76 -15.41 -3.15
CA SER A 53 0.83 -15.07 -2.05
C SER A 53 0.72 -13.56 -1.82
N LEU A 54 1.84 -12.84 -1.94
CA LEU A 54 1.88 -11.38 -1.86
C LEU A 54 1.12 -10.74 -3.03
N CYS A 55 1.31 -11.26 -4.26
CA CYS A 55 0.61 -10.77 -5.43
C CYS A 55 -0.92 -10.94 -5.30
N GLN A 56 -1.37 -12.09 -4.78
CA GLN A 56 -2.80 -12.33 -4.51
C GLN A 56 -3.34 -11.37 -3.45
N LYS A 57 -2.61 -11.20 -2.33
CA LYS A 57 -2.98 -10.28 -1.25
C LYS A 57 -3.19 -8.85 -1.75
N HIS A 58 -2.38 -8.41 -2.72
CA HIS A 58 -2.48 -7.08 -3.31
C HIS A 58 -3.36 -7.03 -4.57
N GLY A 59 -4.11 -8.10 -4.90
CA GLY A 59 -5.08 -8.09 -5.99
C GLY A 59 -4.46 -7.98 -7.39
N VAL A 60 -3.27 -8.55 -7.60
CA VAL A 60 -2.59 -8.53 -8.91
C VAL A 60 -3.28 -9.51 -9.87
N GLY A 61 -4.03 -8.98 -10.84
CA GLY A 61 -4.74 -9.76 -11.86
C GLY A 61 -4.04 -9.88 -13.22
N GLY A 62 -2.93 -9.17 -13.44
CA GLY A 62 -2.20 -9.15 -14.70
C GLY A 62 -0.79 -8.59 -14.55
N TYR A 63 0.04 -8.68 -15.60
CA TYR A 63 1.44 -8.29 -15.53
C TYR A 63 1.88 -7.37 -16.68
N PRO A 64 2.76 -6.38 -16.42
CA PRO A 64 3.15 -5.92 -15.07
C PRO A 64 2.05 -5.08 -14.43
N THR A 65 1.85 -5.27 -13.13
CA THR A 65 1.07 -4.35 -12.28
C THR A 65 2.04 -3.57 -11.40
N LEU A 66 1.90 -2.25 -11.43
CA LEU A 66 2.74 -1.33 -10.66
C LEU A 66 1.90 -0.77 -9.52
N LYS A 67 2.41 -0.84 -8.29
CA LYS A 67 1.72 -0.31 -7.10
C LYS A 67 2.68 0.42 -6.19
N TYR A 68 2.20 1.41 -5.45
CA TYR A 68 3.03 2.25 -4.58
C TYR A 68 2.35 2.61 -3.26
N GLY A 69 3.11 3.16 -2.32
CA GLY A 69 2.60 3.69 -1.05
C GLY A 69 3.13 2.95 0.16
N ASP A 70 2.35 2.91 1.24
CA ASP A 70 2.72 2.13 2.43
C ASP A 70 2.64 0.62 2.13
N PRO A 71 3.61 -0.20 2.59
CA PRO A 71 3.63 -1.65 2.34
C PRO A 71 2.34 -2.39 2.72
N GLY A 72 1.58 -1.85 3.68
CA GLY A 72 0.30 -2.40 4.13
C GLY A 72 -0.92 -1.97 3.31
N ASP A 73 -0.81 -0.89 2.53
CA ASP A 73 -1.93 -0.25 1.81
C ASP A 73 -1.49 0.32 0.45
N LEU A 74 -1.09 -0.59 -0.44
CA LEU A 74 -0.59 -0.22 -1.76
C LEU A 74 -1.69 0.25 -2.71
N GLN A 75 -1.44 1.36 -3.38
CA GLN A 75 -2.30 1.96 -4.40
C GLN A 75 -1.81 1.61 -5.81
N ASP A 76 -2.72 1.58 -6.80
CA ASP A 76 -2.37 1.32 -8.19
C ASP A 76 -1.68 2.52 -8.85
N TYR A 77 -0.57 2.26 -9.55
CA TYR A 77 0.05 3.25 -10.43
C TYR A 77 -0.45 3.10 -11.87
N GLN A 78 -1.00 4.19 -12.41
CA GLN A 78 -1.58 4.25 -13.76
C GLN A 78 -0.84 5.23 -14.69
N GLY A 79 0.33 5.72 -14.28
CA GLY A 79 1.13 6.66 -15.07
C GLY A 79 1.97 6.00 -16.17
N GLY A 80 2.82 6.83 -16.80
CA GLY A 80 3.74 6.40 -17.84
C GLY A 80 4.76 5.37 -17.36
N ARG A 81 5.14 4.44 -18.24
CA ARG A 81 6.02 3.30 -17.91
C ARG A 81 7.42 3.43 -18.49
N ASP A 82 7.75 4.59 -19.05
CA ASP A 82 9.12 4.96 -19.40
C ASP A 82 9.86 5.47 -18.16
N PHE A 83 11.20 5.39 -18.21
CA PHE A 83 12.06 5.80 -17.10
C PHE A 83 11.77 7.20 -16.54
N ASN A 84 11.52 8.20 -17.39
CA ASN A 84 11.34 9.58 -16.92
C ASN A 84 10.01 9.74 -16.16
N SER A 85 8.93 9.13 -16.66
CA SER A 85 7.64 9.09 -15.98
C SER A 85 7.71 8.40 -14.62
N LEU A 86 8.41 7.27 -14.55
CA LEU A 86 8.58 6.51 -13.32
C LEU A 86 9.45 7.24 -12.30
N LYS A 87 10.57 7.82 -12.75
CA LYS A 87 11.48 8.60 -11.91
C LYS A 87 10.78 9.80 -11.30
N LYS A 88 10.12 10.62 -12.14
CA LYS A 88 9.37 11.78 -11.67
C LYS A 88 8.35 11.39 -10.61
N PHE A 89 7.60 10.32 -10.86
CA PHE A 89 6.62 9.83 -9.90
C PHE A 89 7.28 9.40 -8.58
N ALA A 90 8.38 8.65 -8.65
CA ALA A 90 9.12 8.21 -7.48
C ALA A 90 9.65 9.37 -6.63
N GLU A 91 10.21 10.40 -7.28
CA GLU A 91 10.73 11.61 -6.59
C GLU A 91 9.61 12.44 -5.94
N GLU A 92 8.42 12.47 -6.54
CA GLU A 92 7.29 13.26 -6.03
C GLU A 92 6.45 12.53 -4.96
N ASN A 93 6.45 11.20 -4.95
CA ASN A 93 5.49 10.40 -4.17
C ASN A 93 6.14 9.37 -3.24
N LEU A 94 7.44 9.11 -3.36
CA LEU A 94 8.16 8.27 -2.43
C LEU A 94 8.97 9.12 -1.46
N GLY A 95 9.17 8.56 -0.28
CA GLY A 95 9.79 9.21 0.86
C GLY A 95 9.32 8.58 2.17
N PRO A 96 9.92 9.01 3.29
CA PRO A 96 9.56 8.48 4.59
C PRO A 96 8.08 8.81 4.89
N THR A 97 7.33 7.81 5.34
CA THR A 97 5.91 7.97 5.67
C THR A 97 5.71 8.14 7.17
N CYS A 98 4.68 8.88 7.56
CA CYS A 98 4.25 8.96 8.96
C CYS A 98 3.93 7.56 9.48
N GLY A 99 4.58 7.16 10.57
CA GLY A 99 4.34 5.87 11.20
C GLY A 99 5.23 5.68 12.43
N PRO A 100 5.20 4.49 13.07
CA PRO A 100 5.99 4.20 14.27
C PRO A 100 7.51 4.42 14.10
N ALA A 101 8.02 4.37 12.86
CA ALA A 101 9.42 4.61 12.55
C ALA A 101 9.77 6.09 12.28
N ASN A 102 8.79 6.93 11.91
CA ASN A 102 8.97 8.35 11.56
C ASN A 102 7.87 9.20 12.22
N LEU A 103 7.84 9.25 13.56
CA LEU A 103 6.80 9.97 14.31
C LEU A 103 6.83 11.49 14.10
N ASP A 104 7.99 12.03 13.71
CA ASP A 104 8.22 13.44 13.37
C ASP A 104 7.48 13.87 12.10
N LEU A 105 7.14 12.93 11.22
CA LEU A 105 6.37 13.19 10.00
C LEU A 105 4.85 13.14 10.24
N CYS A 106 4.42 12.80 11.45
CA CYS A 106 3.02 12.69 11.83
C CYS A 106 2.47 13.99 12.41
N SER A 107 1.18 14.26 12.20
CA SER A 107 0.49 15.29 12.98
C SER A 107 0.45 14.92 14.46
N ASP A 108 0.38 15.92 15.35
CA ASP A 108 0.34 15.69 16.81
C ASP A 108 -0.77 14.71 17.24
N GLU A 109 -1.92 14.76 16.56
CA GLU A 109 -3.03 13.84 16.83
C GLU A 109 -2.68 12.40 16.46
N VAL A 110 -2.11 12.20 15.27
CA VAL A 110 -1.70 10.87 14.78
C VAL A 110 -0.55 10.34 15.63
N LYS A 111 0.41 11.19 15.98
CA LYS A 111 1.54 10.84 16.85
C LYS A 111 1.07 10.32 18.20
N LYS A 112 0.18 11.03 18.90
CA LYS A 112 -0.40 10.59 20.17
C LYS A 112 -1.12 9.24 20.06
N LYS A 113 -1.81 8.99 18.94
CA LYS A 113 -2.45 7.69 18.69
C LYS A 113 -1.40 6.59 18.54
N ILE A 114 -0.36 6.81 17.74
CA ILE A 114 0.70 5.83 17.52
C ILE A 114 1.42 5.52 18.84
N GLU A 115 1.86 6.54 19.58
CA GLU A 115 2.51 6.38 20.89
C GLU A 115 1.61 5.60 21.87
N GLY A 116 0.31 5.91 21.89
CA GLY A 116 -0.68 5.19 22.68
C GLY A 116 -0.82 3.72 22.33
N TYR A 117 -0.64 3.33 21.06
CA TYR A 117 -0.64 1.92 20.63
C TYR A 117 0.70 1.23 20.89
N MET A 118 1.82 1.94 20.75
CA MET A 118 3.17 1.39 20.95
C MET A 118 3.42 0.94 22.39
N VAL A 119 2.74 1.55 23.37
CA VAL A 119 2.84 1.15 24.79
C VAL A 119 1.86 0.05 25.19
N MET A 120 1.03 -0.46 24.27
CA MET A 120 0.14 -1.60 24.55
C MET A 120 0.87 -2.93 24.37
N SER A 121 0.41 -3.97 25.07
CA SER A 121 0.85 -5.33 24.78
C SER A 121 0.36 -5.77 23.39
N PRO A 122 1.11 -6.63 22.67
CA PRO A 122 0.69 -7.19 21.39
C PRO A 122 -0.72 -7.79 21.44
N ASP A 123 -1.02 -8.62 22.44
CA ASP A 123 -2.33 -9.26 22.60
C ASP A 123 -3.49 -8.25 22.69
N ARG A 124 -3.27 -7.13 23.39
CA ARG A 124 -4.28 -6.09 23.53
C ARG A 124 -4.50 -5.36 22.21
N LEU A 125 -3.42 -5.08 21.47
CA LEU A 125 -3.49 -4.43 20.16
C LEU A 125 -4.17 -5.35 19.14
N GLU A 126 -3.83 -6.65 19.13
CA GLU A 126 -4.49 -7.66 18.30
C GLU A 126 -5.98 -7.80 18.63
N GLY A 127 -6.34 -7.77 19.92
CA GLY A 127 -7.75 -7.77 20.34
C GLY A 127 -8.53 -6.57 19.80
N LYS A 128 -7.91 -5.38 19.78
CA LYS A 128 -8.51 -4.18 19.16
C LYS A 128 -8.68 -4.34 17.65
N ILE A 129 -7.66 -4.85 16.95
CA ILE A 129 -7.70 -5.10 15.51
C ILE A 129 -8.86 -6.07 15.19
N ARG A 130 -8.98 -7.18 15.93
CA ARG A 130 -10.04 -8.16 15.73
C ARG A 130 -11.44 -7.57 15.90
N ASN A 131 -11.66 -6.75 16.93
CA ASN A 131 -12.96 -6.11 17.13
C ASN A 131 -13.27 -5.08 16.03
N ALA A 132 -12.27 -4.34 15.55
CA ALA A 132 -12.45 -3.41 14.44
C ALA A 132 -12.81 -4.15 13.14
N ILE A 133 -12.13 -5.27 12.84
CA ILE A 133 -12.45 -6.14 11.70
C ILE A 133 -13.89 -6.64 11.80
N ARG A 134 -14.32 -7.17 12.96
CA ARG A 134 -15.69 -7.65 13.18
C ARG A 134 -16.74 -6.57 12.84
N ILE A 135 -16.53 -5.33 13.31
CA ILE A 135 -17.45 -4.22 13.01
C ILE A 135 -17.52 -3.97 11.50
N VAL A 136 -16.37 -3.97 10.81
CA VAL A 136 -16.29 -3.73 9.36
C VAL A 136 -16.94 -4.87 8.56
N GLU A 137 -16.73 -6.12 8.97
CA GLU A 137 -17.21 -7.28 8.22
C GLU A 137 -18.69 -7.59 8.49
N GLU A 138 -19.17 -7.41 9.72
CA GLU A 138 -20.52 -7.82 10.11
C GLU A 138 -21.50 -6.65 10.21
N GLU A 139 -21.10 -5.56 10.88
CA GLU A 139 -22.02 -4.47 11.23
C GLU A 139 -22.14 -3.44 10.09
N VAL A 140 -21.03 -3.09 9.43
CA VAL A 140 -21.02 -2.09 8.35
C VAL A 140 -21.94 -2.47 7.17
N PRO A 141 -21.99 -3.73 6.68
CA PRO A 141 -22.94 -4.11 5.63
C PRO A 141 -24.40 -3.88 6.04
N PHE A 142 -24.75 -4.20 7.29
CA PHE A 142 -26.09 -3.95 7.82
C PHE A 142 -26.38 -2.44 7.92
N MET A 143 -25.45 -1.66 8.48
CA MET A 143 -25.58 -0.21 8.56
C MET A 143 -25.74 0.44 7.18
N LYS A 144 -25.03 -0.04 6.16
CA LYS A 144 -25.20 0.40 4.77
C LYS A 144 -26.60 0.12 4.22
N LYS A 145 -27.18 -1.05 4.50
CA LYS A 145 -28.56 -1.39 4.11
C LYS A 145 -29.57 -0.44 4.76
N VAL A 146 -29.43 -0.17 6.06
CA VAL A 146 -30.29 0.78 6.79
C VAL A 146 -30.16 2.18 6.21
N SER A 147 -28.94 2.66 5.98
CA SER A 147 -28.69 3.97 5.36
C SER A 147 -29.32 4.10 3.98
N ALA A 148 -29.21 3.06 3.13
CA ALA A 148 -29.83 3.04 1.81
C ALA A 148 -31.37 3.11 1.90
N HIS A 149 -31.98 2.38 2.83
CA HIS A 149 -33.42 2.42 3.07
C HIS A 149 -33.88 3.82 3.51
N MET A 150 -33.19 4.42 4.49
CA MET A 150 -33.50 5.77 4.97
C MET A 150 -33.40 6.83 3.87
N LYS A 151 -32.40 6.72 2.98
CA LYS A 151 -32.27 7.63 1.82
C LYS A 151 -33.42 7.50 0.84
N LYS A 152 -33.85 6.26 0.53
CA LYS A 152 -34.98 6.00 -0.36
C LYS A 152 -36.30 6.53 0.21
N ALA A 153 -36.57 6.25 1.49
CA ALA A 153 -37.78 6.74 2.15
C ALA A 153 -37.88 8.28 2.16
N LYS A 154 -36.74 8.97 2.22
CA LYS A 154 -36.69 10.44 2.20
C LYS A 154 -36.84 11.05 0.80
N SER A 155 -36.60 10.30 -0.27
CA SER A 155 -36.79 10.75 -1.67
C SER A 155 -38.21 10.53 -2.20
N GLU A 156 -39.03 9.79 -1.48
CA GLU A 156 -40.44 9.48 -1.83
C GLU A 156 -41.43 10.42 -1.10
N LEU A 157 -40.91 11.39 -0.34
CA LEU A 157 -41.60 12.49 0.37
C LEU A 157 -41.27 13.82 -0.31
#